data_AF-C3K2I9-F1
#
_entry.id   AF-C3K2I9-F1
#
_cell.length_a   1.000
_cell.length_b   1.000
_cell.length_c   1.000
_cell.angle_alpha   90.00
_cell.angle_beta   90.00
_cell.angle_gamma   90.00
#
_symmetry.space_group_name_H-M   'P 1'
#
loop_
_entity.id
_entity.type
_entity.pdbx_description
1 polymer ?
#
loop_
_entity_poly.entity_id
_entity_poly.type
_entity_poly.pdbx_seq_one_letter_code
_entity_poly.pdbx_strand_id
1 'polypeptide(L)'
;MNPLDVLRDSFRFTQRNLGAIVQLCLPLVIFEALLQQVLNHVVGPDAFPGYSVVVGLLVYPLYTGALILFLDARTRGESPRTKDIWAMALTLWPRFALLTAMSTLLILLGLSLYFLPGLWLMVVLAFAEYLLVLRGMPALEAMKESFRLSRGHFWMILVCLLCVMTPLWLLKGASVAAYPEPAPLLGLLLDSAHSFLQLFTSVVLFRLFMLIGGDADAR
;
A
#
# COMPACT_ATOMS: atom_id res chain seq x y z
N MET A 1 -22.95 -1.59 -6.88
CA MET A 1 -22.08 -2.69 -7.34
C MET A 1 -21.65 -3.52 -6.15
N ASN A 2 -21.47 -4.84 -6.30
CA ASN A 2 -21.08 -5.69 -5.19
C ASN A 2 -19.56 -5.64 -4.95
N PRO A 3 -19.11 -5.47 -3.69
CA PRO A 3 -17.68 -5.45 -3.35
C PRO A 3 -16.96 -6.76 -3.73
N LEU A 4 -17.70 -7.87 -3.76
CA LEU A 4 -17.20 -9.19 -4.15
C LEU A 4 -16.77 -9.26 -5.62
N ASP A 5 -17.42 -8.51 -6.52
CA ASP A 5 -17.06 -8.50 -7.94
C ASP A 5 -15.72 -7.76 -8.15
N VAL A 6 -15.52 -6.65 -7.43
CA VAL A 6 -14.25 -5.91 -7.42
C VAL A 6 -13.10 -6.80 -6.93
N LEU A 7 -13.32 -7.56 -5.86
CA LEU A 7 -12.34 -8.50 -5.32
C LEU A 7 -12.02 -9.62 -6.32
N ARG A 8 -13.03 -10.19 -6.97
CA ARG A 8 -12.85 -11.27 -7.95
C ARG A 8 -12.06 -10.80 -9.18
N ASP A 9 -12.36 -9.62 -9.69
CA ASP A 9 -11.63 -9.05 -10.83
C ASP A 9 -10.20 -8.66 -10.46
N SER A 10 -10.00 -8.09 -9.26
CA SER A 10 -8.67 -7.82 -8.72
C SER A 10 -7.84 -9.09 -8.57
N PHE A 11 -8.46 -10.18 -8.09
CA PHE A 11 -7.83 -11.49 -7.96
C PHE A 11 -7.43 -12.08 -9.31
N ARG A 12 -8.33 -12.05 -10.30
CA ARG A 12 -8.04 -12.52 -11.66
C ARG A 12 -6.94 -11.72 -12.33
N PHE A 13 -6.93 -10.40 -12.15
CA PHE A 13 -5.88 -9.53 -12.69
C PHE A 13 -4.53 -9.82 -12.03
N THR A 14 -4.51 -10.00 -10.71
CA THR A 14 -3.31 -10.37 -9.96
C THR A 14 -2.80 -11.73 -10.42
N GLN A 15 -3.66 -12.75 -10.57
CA GLN A 15 -3.27 -14.06 -11.10
C GLN A 15 -2.67 -14.01 -12.50
N ARG A 16 -3.22 -13.18 -13.39
CA ARG A 16 -2.69 -13.03 -14.76
C ARG A 16 -1.36 -12.31 -14.83
N ASN A 17 -1.12 -11.36 -13.92
CA ASN A 17 0.09 -10.52 -13.92
C ASN A 17 1.09 -10.90 -12.82
N LEU A 18 0.84 -12.00 -12.12
CA LEU A 18 1.52 -12.40 -10.90
C LEU A 18 3.04 -12.53 -11.12
N GLY A 19 3.47 -13.13 -12.23
CA GLY A 19 4.89 -13.26 -12.56
C GLY A 19 5.61 -11.93 -12.70
N ALA A 20 4.97 -10.91 -13.29
CA ALA A 20 5.58 -9.61 -13.48
C ALA A 20 5.50 -8.73 -12.22
N ILE A 21 4.41 -8.84 -11.43
CA ILE A 21 4.32 -8.23 -10.09
C ILE A 21 5.43 -8.80 -9.21
N VAL A 22 5.62 -10.11 -9.22
CA VAL A 22 6.68 -10.80 -8.47
C VAL A 22 8.05 -10.34 -8.97
N GLN A 23 8.33 -10.32 -10.27
CA GLN A 23 9.65 -9.86 -10.77
C GLN A 23 9.97 -8.41 -10.40
N LEU A 24 8.96 -7.53 -10.32
CA LEU A 24 9.14 -6.14 -9.95
C LEU A 24 9.28 -5.96 -8.43
N CYS A 25 8.42 -6.61 -7.66
CA CYS A 25 8.28 -6.40 -6.22
C CYS A 25 9.20 -7.30 -5.40
N LEU A 26 9.47 -8.53 -5.83
CA LEU A 26 10.25 -9.51 -5.07
C LEU A 26 11.69 -9.05 -4.79
N PRO A 27 12.44 -8.46 -5.75
CA PRO A 27 13.76 -7.89 -5.44
C PRO A 27 13.67 -6.78 -4.39
N LEU A 28 12.60 -6.00 -4.42
CA LEU A 28 12.40 -4.88 -3.51
C LEU A 28 11.93 -5.32 -2.12
N VAL A 29 11.04 -6.30 -2.05
CA VAL A 29 10.58 -6.92 -0.79
C VAL A 29 11.75 -7.61 -0.10
N ILE A 30 12.58 -8.32 -0.86
CA ILE A 30 13.82 -8.91 -0.33
C ILE A 30 14.76 -7.81 0.16
N PHE A 31 14.93 -6.73 -0.60
CA PHE A 31 15.77 -5.60 -0.19
C PHE A 31 15.25 -4.91 1.07
N GLU A 32 13.94 -4.68 1.17
CA GLU A 32 13.27 -4.13 2.35
C GLU A 32 13.46 -5.04 3.57
N ALA A 33 13.22 -6.34 3.41
CA ALA A 33 13.36 -7.29 4.50
C ALA A 33 14.82 -7.43 4.96
N LEU A 34 15.79 -7.44 4.04
CA LEU A 34 17.22 -7.38 4.35
C LEU A 34 17.58 -6.09 5.08
N LEU A 35 17.08 -4.95 4.61
CA LEU A 35 17.34 -3.66 5.23
C LEU A 35 16.78 -3.62 6.65
N GLN A 36 15.55 -4.09 6.87
CA GLN A 36 14.93 -4.23 8.19
C GLN A 36 15.73 -5.19 9.08
N GLN A 37 16.18 -6.33 8.56
CA GLN A 37 16.97 -7.30 9.31
C GLN A 37 18.33 -6.73 9.73
N VAL A 38 19.03 -6.04 8.82
CA VAL A 38 20.31 -5.36 9.10
C VAL A 38 20.09 -4.25 10.12
N LEU A 39 19.05 -3.44 9.97
CA LEU A 39 18.73 -2.36 10.91
C LEU A 39 18.41 -2.91 12.31
N ASN A 40 17.60 -3.95 12.41
CA ASN A 40 17.29 -4.60 13.69
C ASN A 40 18.56 -5.16 14.35
N HIS A 41 19.52 -5.63 13.56
CA HIS A 41 20.80 -6.13 14.05
C HIS A 41 21.76 -5.00 14.47
N VAL A 42 21.78 -3.89 13.75
CA VAL A 42 22.72 -2.76 13.97
C VAL A 42 22.25 -1.81 15.08
N VAL A 43 20.95 -1.53 15.15
CA VAL A 43 20.41 -0.49 16.03
C VAL A 43 20.00 -1.05 17.41
N GLY A 44 19.86 -2.38 17.53
CA GLY A 44 19.53 -3.06 18.79
C GLY A 44 18.12 -2.75 19.31
N PRO A 45 17.62 -3.49 20.33
CA PRO A 45 16.26 -3.33 20.88
C PRO A 45 16.03 -1.99 21.61
N ASP A 46 17.08 -1.24 21.94
CA ASP A 46 17.02 0.06 22.65
C ASP A 46 16.99 1.27 21.70
N ALA A 47 16.82 1.04 20.40
CA ALA A 47 16.70 2.07 19.37
C ALA A 47 15.47 2.97 19.57
N PHE A 48 15.58 4.26 19.22
CA PHE A 48 14.42 5.15 19.17
C PHE A 48 13.35 4.58 18.21
N PRO A 49 12.09 4.37 18.66
CA PRO A 49 11.05 3.75 17.84
C PRO A 49 10.75 4.49 16.52
N GLY A 50 11.15 5.76 16.41
CA GLY A 50 10.96 6.57 15.21
C GLY A 50 11.84 6.18 14.00
N TYR A 51 12.92 5.41 14.18
CA TYR A 51 13.77 5.02 13.04
C TYR A 51 13.05 4.12 12.04
N SER A 52 12.22 3.19 12.52
CA SER A 52 11.39 2.32 11.67
C SER A 52 10.41 3.14 10.83
N VAL A 53 9.86 4.22 11.40
CA VAL A 53 8.97 5.15 10.72
C VAL A 53 9.72 5.91 9.62
N VAL A 54 10.95 6.39 9.90
CA VAL A 54 11.77 7.11 8.92
C VAL A 54 12.17 6.20 7.75
N VAL A 55 12.59 4.97 8.04
CA VAL A 55 12.94 3.98 7.01
C VAL A 55 11.70 3.60 6.19
N GLY A 56 10.57 3.37 6.85
CA GLY A 56 9.29 3.16 6.20
C GLY A 56 8.94 4.34 5.28
N LEU A 57 9.11 5.58 5.74
CA LEU A 57 8.84 6.78 4.95
C LEU A 57 9.79 6.95 3.75
N LEU A 58 10.99 6.40 3.81
CA LEU A 58 11.92 6.39 2.69
C LEU A 58 11.57 5.30 1.66
N VAL A 59 11.33 4.08 2.13
CA VAL A 59 11.19 2.88 1.28
C VAL A 59 9.77 2.71 0.75
N TYR A 60 8.76 2.95 1.59
CA TYR A 60 7.34 2.75 1.24
C TYR A 60 6.90 3.60 0.04
N PRO A 61 7.21 4.90 -0.06
CA PRO A 61 6.83 5.71 -1.22
C PRO A 61 7.41 5.23 -2.54
N LEU A 62 8.66 4.76 -2.52
CA LEU A 62 9.34 4.21 -3.69
C LEU A 62 8.67 2.90 -4.13
N TYR A 63 8.40 2.00 -3.19
CA TYR A 63 7.73 0.73 -3.44
C TYR A 63 6.31 0.91 -3.96
N THR A 64 5.48 1.64 -3.22
CA THR A 64 4.07 1.84 -3.54
C THR A 64 3.92 2.67 -4.81
N GLY A 65 4.75 3.69 -5.01
CA GLY A 65 4.77 4.48 -6.25
C GLY A 65 5.12 3.63 -7.48
N ALA A 66 6.16 2.80 -7.41
CA ALA A 66 6.53 1.91 -8.50
C ALA A 66 5.45 0.86 -8.79
N LEU A 67 4.82 0.31 -7.75
CA LEU A 67 3.70 -0.61 -7.88
C LEU A 67 2.50 0.03 -8.58
N ILE A 68 2.10 1.23 -8.16
CA ILE A 68 0.96 1.95 -8.74
C ILE A 68 1.20 2.24 -10.23
N LEU A 69 2.40 2.74 -10.58
CA LEU A 69 2.78 3.01 -11.97
C LEU A 69 2.77 1.74 -12.83
N PHE A 70 3.27 0.63 -12.27
CA PHE A 70 3.24 -0.66 -12.94
C PHE A 70 1.81 -1.16 -13.17
N LEU A 71 0.93 -1.05 -12.17
CA LEU A 71 -0.48 -1.46 -12.27
C LEU A 71 -1.24 -0.63 -13.31
N ASP A 72 -1.01 0.69 -13.35
CA ASP A 72 -1.60 1.58 -14.37
C ASP A 72 -1.15 1.20 -15.78
N ALA A 73 0.16 1.08 -16.01
CA ALA A 73 0.68 0.70 -17.33
C ALA A 73 0.16 -0.67 -17.79
N ARG A 74 0.10 -1.65 -16.90
CA ARG A 74 -0.49 -2.97 -17.20
C ARG A 74 -1.98 -2.89 -17.51
N THR A 75 -2.71 -2.01 -16.83
CA THR A 75 -4.15 -1.79 -17.10
C THR A 75 -4.38 -1.15 -18.46
N ARG A 76 -3.43 -0.32 -18.93
CA ARG A 76 -3.39 0.25 -20.29
C ARG A 76 -2.90 -0.74 -21.36
N GLY A 77 -2.49 -1.95 -20.97
CA GLY A 77 -1.91 -2.94 -21.89
C GLY A 77 -0.44 -2.67 -22.23
N GLU A 78 0.20 -1.72 -21.58
CA GLU A 78 1.61 -1.38 -21.78
C GLU A 78 2.52 -2.30 -20.95
N SER A 79 3.76 -2.47 -21.41
CA SER A 79 4.82 -3.18 -20.70
C SER A 79 6.04 -2.27 -20.55
N PRO A 80 5.94 -1.22 -19.70
CA PRO A 80 7.04 -0.28 -19.50
C PRO A 80 8.26 -1.01 -18.96
N ARG A 81 9.44 -0.57 -19.37
CA ARG A 81 10.69 -1.12 -18.85
C ARG A 81 10.77 -0.79 -17.36
N THR A 82 11.18 -1.75 -16.55
CA THR A 82 11.36 -1.57 -15.09
C THR A 82 12.15 -0.32 -14.74
N LYS A 83 13.15 0.04 -15.54
CA LYS A 83 13.98 1.25 -15.37
C LYS A 83 13.16 2.56 -15.44
N ASP A 84 12.20 2.63 -16.35
CA ASP A 84 11.39 3.85 -16.56
C ASP A 84 10.42 4.04 -15.39
N ILE A 85 9.86 2.94 -14.87
CA ILE A 85 9.03 2.92 -13.66
C ILE A 85 9.84 3.44 -12.47
N TRP A 86 11.06 2.94 -12.28
CA TRP A 86 11.93 3.36 -11.18
C TRP A 86 12.34 4.83 -11.28
N ALA A 87 12.67 5.30 -12.48
CA ALA A 87 13.00 6.70 -12.71
C ALA A 87 11.81 7.61 -12.35
N MET A 88 10.60 7.23 -12.75
CA MET A 88 9.38 7.97 -12.41
C MET A 88 9.02 7.89 -10.91
N ALA A 89 9.23 6.74 -10.28
CA ALA A 89 9.02 6.60 -8.84
C ALA A 89 9.98 7.49 -8.04
N LEU A 90 11.25 7.60 -8.47
CA LEU A 90 12.25 8.48 -7.86
C LEU A 90 11.93 9.96 -8.00
N THR A 91 11.35 10.40 -9.13
CA THR A 91 10.95 11.81 -9.30
C THR A 91 9.72 12.16 -8.44
N LEU A 92 8.82 11.20 -8.23
CA LEU A 92 7.63 11.36 -7.38
C LEU A 92 7.93 11.17 -5.88
N TRP A 93 9.05 10.52 -5.55
CA TRP A 93 9.45 10.14 -4.19
C TRP A 93 9.28 11.25 -3.13
N PRO A 94 9.82 12.48 -3.28
CA PRO A 94 9.74 13.48 -2.22
C PRO A 94 8.31 13.94 -1.94
N ARG A 95 7.47 14.00 -2.99
CA ARG A 95 6.05 14.38 -2.85
C ARG A 95 5.25 13.26 -2.21
N PHE A 96 5.53 12.01 -2.59
CA PHE A 96 4.87 10.84 -2.02
C PHE A 96 5.27 10.66 -0.56
N ALA A 97 6.56 10.80 -0.22
CA ALA A 97 7.04 10.76 1.17
C ALA A 97 6.33 11.82 2.03
N LEU A 98 6.17 13.05 1.52
CA LEU A 98 5.41 14.08 2.22
C LEU A 98 3.93 13.67 2.41
N LEU A 99 3.29 13.15 1.38
CA LEU A 99 1.90 12.66 1.46
C LEU A 99 1.76 11.54 2.51
N THR A 100 2.63 10.55 2.47
CA THR A 100 2.64 9.44 3.44
C THR A 100 2.87 9.97 4.84
N ALA A 101 3.84 10.87 5.05
CA ALA A 101 4.12 11.45 6.37
C ALA A 101 2.89 12.17 6.93
N MET A 102 2.26 13.03 6.13
CA MET A 102 1.05 13.73 6.51
C MET A 102 -0.09 12.75 6.81
N SER A 103 -0.33 11.77 5.94
CA SER A 103 -1.42 10.82 6.09
C SER A 103 -1.24 9.93 7.32
N THR A 104 -0.03 9.42 7.54
CA THR A 104 0.33 8.65 8.74
C THR A 104 0.15 9.48 10.00
N LEU A 105 0.62 10.73 10.03
CA LEU A 105 0.42 11.61 11.19
C LEU A 105 -1.06 11.87 11.47
N LEU A 106 -1.86 12.13 10.42
CA LEU A 106 -3.30 12.30 10.56
C LEU A 106 -3.97 11.02 11.10
N ILE A 107 -3.63 9.86 10.56
CA ILE A 107 -4.19 8.57 10.99
C ILE A 107 -3.80 8.28 12.45
N LEU A 108 -2.53 8.47 12.82
CA LEU A 108 -2.05 8.29 14.20
C LEU A 108 -2.76 9.25 15.17
N LEU A 109 -2.91 10.52 14.79
CA LEU A 109 -3.65 11.50 15.57
C LEU A 109 -5.12 11.08 15.69
N GLY A 110 -5.74 10.63 14.60
CA GLY A 110 -7.08 10.06 14.60
C GLY A 110 -7.20 8.90 15.59
N LEU A 111 -6.34 7.89 15.50
CA LEU A 111 -6.30 6.75 16.40
C LEU A 111 -6.09 7.16 17.87
N SER A 112 -5.29 8.19 18.12
CA SER A 112 -5.03 8.71 19.48
C SER A 112 -6.24 9.42 20.08
N LEU A 113 -7.07 10.07 19.26
CA LEU A 113 -8.30 10.71 19.71
C LEU A 113 -9.39 9.66 20.00
N TYR A 114 -9.53 8.65 19.13
CA TYR A 114 -10.35 7.46 19.33
C TYR A 114 -10.14 6.48 18.14
N PHE A 115 -10.41 5.19 18.28
CA PHE A 115 -10.19 4.23 17.18
C PHE A 115 -10.99 4.55 15.90
N LEU A 116 -12.23 5.06 16.03
CA LEU A 116 -13.08 5.42 14.89
C LEU A 116 -12.49 6.51 13.97
N PRO A 117 -12.05 7.69 14.47
CA PRO A 117 -11.48 8.73 13.61
C PRO A 117 -10.23 8.29 12.86
N GLY A 118 -9.39 7.44 13.45
CA GLY A 118 -8.26 6.83 12.75
C GLY A 118 -8.69 5.94 11.58
N LEU A 119 -9.66 5.06 11.83
CA LEU A 119 -10.23 4.19 10.78
C LEU A 119 -10.90 5.01 9.67
N TRP A 120 -11.62 6.06 10.03
CA TRP A 120 -12.27 6.95 9.07
C TRP A 120 -11.25 7.66 8.18
N LEU A 121 -10.17 8.21 8.75
CA LEU A 121 -9.09 8.83 7.98
C LEU A 121 -8.39 7.84 7.07
N MET A 122 -8.19 6.59 7.51
CA MET A 122 -7.58 5.53 6.69
C MET A 122 -8.40 5.25 5.43
N VAL A 123 -9.73 5.18 5.54
CA VAL A 123 -10.63 4.97 4.39
C VAL A 123 -10.65 6.21 3.48
N VAL A 124 -10.75 7.39 4.08
CA VAL A 124 -10.85 8.67 3.37
C VAL A 124 -9.58 8.98 2.57
N LEU A 125 -8.42 8.65 3.12
CA LEU A 125 -7.11 8.92 2.52
C LEU A 125 -6.60 7.76 1.65
N ALA A 126 -7.34 6.65 1.58
CA ALA A 126 -6.95 5.46 0.82
C ALA A 126 -6.66 5.75 -0.66
N PHE A 127 -7.25 6.79 -1.24
CA PHE A 127 -7.05 7.15 -2.65
C PHE A 127 -6.00 8.24 -2.90
N ALA A 128 -5.49 8.89 -1.85
CA ALA A 128 -4.60 10.02 -1.99
C ALA A 128 -3.29 9.63 -2.68
N GLU A 129 -2.75 8.45 -2.37
CA GLU A 129 -1.52 7.92 -2.97
C GLU A 129 -1.67 7.71 -4.49
N TYR A 130 -2.82 7.20 -4.92
CA TYR A 130 -3.14 6.98 -6.32
C TYR A 130 -3.33 8.30 -7.08
N LEU A 131 -3.97 9.29 -6.47
CA LEU A 131 -4.14 10.63 -7.06
C LEU A 131 -2.80 11.34 -7.23
N LEU A 132 -1.89 11.22 -6.26
CA LEU A 132 -0.55 11.80 -6.38
C LEU A 132 0.26 11.13 -7.48
N VAL A 133 0.26 9.80 -7.54
CA VAL A 133 1.08 9.06 -8.52
C VAL A 133 0.51 9.13 -9.93
N LEU A 134 -0.80 8.93 -10.10
CA LEU A 134 -1.44 8.80 -11.41
C LEU A 134 -1.87 10.14 -11.99
N ARG A 135 -2.31 11.08 -11.15
CA ARG A 135 -2.72 12.42 -11.58
C ARG A 135 -1.65 13.49 -11.33
N GLY A 136 -0.52 13.15 -10.72
CA GLY A 136 0.58 14.08 -10.46
C GLY A 136 0.25 15.19 -9.46
N MET A 137 -0.83 15.04 -8.70
CA MET A 137 -1.33 16.06 -7.77
C MET A 137 -0.36 16.28 -6.60
N PRO A 138 -0.24 17.51 -6.07
CA PRO A 138 0.51 17.75 -4.84
C PRO A 138 -0.20 17.09 -3.64
N ALA A 139 0.57 16.72 -2.61
CA ALA A 139 0.09 15.94 -1.46
C ALA A 139 -1.22 16.46 -0.85
N LEU A 140 -1.29 17.76 -0.56
CA LEU A 140 -2.49 18.39 0.01
C LEU A 140 -3.72 18.30 -0.90
N GLU A 141 -3.55 18.49 -2.21
CA GLU A 141 -4.66 18.40 -3.15
C GLU A 141 -5.12 16.95 -3.32
N ALA A 142 -4.17 16.01 -3.39
CA ALA A 142 -4.47 14.58 -3.46
C ALA A 142 -5.29 14.11 -2.24
N MET A 143 -4.99 14.59 -1.04
CA MET A 143 -5.77 14.27 0.18
C MET A 143 -7.20 14.85 0.11
N LYS A 144 -7.34 16.11 -0.31
CA LYS A 144 -8.66 16.76 -0.45
C LYS A 144 -9.53 16.04 -1.48
N GLU A 145 -8.92 15.65 -2.59
CA GLU A 145 -9.62 14.96 -3.66
C GLU A 145 -9.97 13.51 -3.26
N SER A 146 -9.08 12.83 -2.54
CA SER A 146 -9.36 11.52 -1.94
C SER A 146 -10.58 11.58 -0.99
N PHE A 147 -10.68 12.65 -0.20
CA PHE A 147 -11.85 12.90 0.64
C PHE A 147 -13.13 13.11 -0.18
N ARG A 148 -13.05 13.83 -1.30
CA ARG A 148 -14.19 14.04 -2.20
C ARG A 148 -14.68 12.73 -2.81
N LEU A 149 -13.76 11.90 -3.31
CA LEU A 149 -14.07 10.59 -3.91
C LEU A 149 -14.62 9.59 -2.89
N SER A 150 -14.11 9.62 -1.66
CA SER A 150 -14.53 8.69 -0.60
C SER A 150 -15.87 9.03 0.04
N ARG A 151 -16.32 10.30 0.05
CA ARG A 151 -17.62 10.70 0.65
C ARG A 151 -18.83 9.94 0.09
N GLY A 152 -18.85 9.61 -1.20
CA GLY A 152 -19.97 8.89 -1.84
C GLY A 152 -19.92 7.37 -1.69
N HIS A 153 -18.74 6.82 -1.37
CA HIS A 153 -18.47 5.38 -1.43
C HIS A 153 -17.82 4.83 -0.15
N PHE A 154 -17.84 5.61 0.95
CA PHE A 154 -17.15 5.28 2.20
C PHE A 154 -17.38 3.85 2.66
N TRP A 155 -18.64 3.42 2.75
CA TRP A 155 -18.99 2.06 3.18
C TRP A 155 -18.47 0.99 2.23
N MET A 156 -18.47 1.24 0.93
CA MET A 156 -17.95 0.30 -0.07
C MET A 156 -16.43 0.16 0.06
N ILE A 157 -15.72 1.28 0.23
CA ILE A 157 -14.26 1.31 0.44
C ILE A 157 -13.92 0.62 1.76
N LEU A 158 -14.63 0.94 2.83
CA LEU A 158 -14.44 0.36 4.15
C LEU A 158 -14.66 -1.16 4.13
N VAL A 159 -15.76 -1.65 3.54
CA VAL A 159 -16.05 -3.09 3.46
C VAL A 159 -14.98 -3.80 2.63
N CYS A 160 -14.59 -3.26 1.47
CA CYS A 160 -13.51 -3.85 0.67
C CYS A 160 -12.18 -3.87 1.43
N LEU A 161 -11.81 -2.78 2.10
CA LEU A 161 -10.61 -2.72 2.93
C LEU A 161 -10.64 -3.76 4.04
N LEU A 162 -11.75 -3.86 4.78
CA LEU A 162 -11.91 -4.84 5.86
C LEU A 162 -11.88 -6.27 5.33
N CYS A 163 -12.51 -6.56 4.19
CA CYS A 163 -12.47 -7.89 3.58
C CYS A 163 -11.06 -8.35 3.21
N VAL A 164 -10.15 -7.43 2.87
CA VAL A 164 -8.75 -7.75 2.54
C VAL A 164 -7.87 -7.72 3.79
N MET A 165 -8.00 -6.70 4.62
CA MET A 165 -7.18 -6.49 5.82
C MET A 165 -7.45 -7.54 6.90
N THR A 166 -8.70 -7.95 7.10
CA THR A 166 -9.08 -8.91 8.16
C THR A 166 -8.38 -10.26 8.01
N PRO A 167 -8.43 -10.96 6.85
CA PRO A 167 -7.70 -12.21 6.68
C PRO A 167 -6.18 -12.02 6.74
N LEU A 168 -5.66 -10.88 6.26
CA LEU A 168 -4.25 -10.52 6.38
C LEU A 168 -3.79 -10.42 7.84
N TRP A 169 -4.56 -9.71 8.68
CA TRP A 169 -4.29 -9.56 10.11
C TRP A 169 -4.44 -10.88 10.85
N LEU A 170 -5.47 -11.67 10.52
CA LEU A 170 -5.67 -12.98 11.13
C LEU A 170 -4.53 -13.95 10.79
N LEU A 171 -4.06 -13.95 9.53
CA LEU A 171 -2.93 -14.77 9.10
C LEU A 171 -1.65 -14.35 9.82
N LYS A 172 -1.40 -13.03 9.95
CA LYS A 172 -0.23 -12.51 10.68
C LYS A 172 -0.29 -12.89 12.15
N GLY A 173 -1.44 -12.70 12.80
CA GLY A 173 -1.65 -13.05 14.20
C GLY A 173 -1.47 -14.55 14.46
N ALA A 174 -2.02 -15.40 13.58
CA ALA A 174 -1.84 -16.85 13.64
C ALA A 174 -0.38 -17.26 13.43
N SER A 175 0.33 -16.61 12.51
CA SER A 175 1.75 -16.87 12.24
C SER A 175 2.63 -16.53 13.44
N VAL A 176 2.40 -15.37 14.07
CA VAL A 176 3.12 -14.94 15.28
C VAL A 176 2.78 -15.83 16.48
N ALA A 177 1.52 -16.22 16.64
CA ALA A 177 1.11 -17.13 17.72
C ALA A 177 1.69 -18.54 17.55
N ALA A 178 1.79 -19.03 16.31
CA ALA A 178 2.37 -20.35 16.01
C ALA A 178 3.90 -20.36 16.09
N TYR A 179 4.55 -19.24 15.73
CA TYR A 179 6.01 -19.10 15.71
C TYR A 179 6.44 -17.79 16.39
N PRO A 180 6.55 -17.75 17.73
CA PRO A 180 6.95 -16.55 18.47
C PRO A 180 8.41 -16.14 18.22
N GLU A 181 9.30 -17.13 18.06
CA GLU A 181 10.70 -16.94 17.68
C GLU A 181 11.03 -17.81 16.46
N PRO A 182 10.62 -17.37 15.25
CA PRO A 182 10.92 -18.11 14.04
C PRO A 182 12.42 -18.03 13.75
N ALA A 183 13.00 -19.12 13.22
CA ALA A 183 14.35 -19.08 12.67
C ALA A 183 14.45 -17.95 11.61
N PRO A 184 15.62 -17.30 11.43
CA PRO A 184 15.76 -16.13 10.56
C PRO A 184 15.22 -16.34 9.14
N LEU A 185 15.40 -17.52 8.58
CA LEU A 185 14.90 -17.89 7.25
C LEU A 185 13.37 -18.02 7.23
N LEU A 186 12.77 -18.59 8.28
CA LEU A 186 11.31 -18.72 8.38
C LEU A 186 10.64 -17.37 8.61
N GLY A 187 11.24 -16.50 9.44
CA GLY A 187 10.79 -15.11 9.63
C GLY A 187 10.79 -14.35 8.31
N LEU A 188 11.88 -14.42 7.55
CA LEU A 188 12.00 -13.81 6.23
C LEU A 188 10.91 -14.29 5.26
N LEU A 189 10.60 -15.59 5.25
CA LEU A 189 9.55 -16.17 4.40
C LEU A 189 8.16 -15.69 4.81
N LEU A 190 7.87 -15.65 6.11
CA LEU A 190 6.59 -15.17 6.64
C LEU A 190 6.39 -13.69 6.34
N ASP A 191 7.42 -12.86 6.54
CA ASP A 191 7.38 -11.43 6.24
C ASP A 191 7.25 -11.18 4.74
N SER A 192 7.99 -11.92 3.90
CA SER A 192 7.87 -11.85 2.45
C SER A 192 6.47 -12.24 1.97
N ALA A 193 5.89 -13.29 2.54
CA ALA A 193 4.53 -13.72 2.23
C ALA A 193 3.53 -12.65 2.66
N HIS A 194 3.70 -12.05 3.85
CA HIS A 194 2.83 -10.98 4.32
C HIS A 194 2.90 -9.74 3.42
N SER A 195 4.11 -9.28 3.07
CA SER A 195 4.31 -8.17 2.14
C SER A 195 3.73 -8.47 0.76
N PHE A 196 3.82 -9.72 0.30
CA PHE A 196 3.19 -10.16 -0.94
C PHE A 196 1.66 -10.12 -0.87
N LEU A 197 1.04 -10.59 0.21
CA LEU A 197 -0.40 -10.45 0.39
C LEU A 197 -0.80 -8.97 0.56
N GLN A 198 0.05 -8.15 1.16
CA GLN A 198 -0.19 -6.71 1.28
C GLN A 198 -0.24 -6.02 -0.09
N LEU A 199 0.58 -6.45 -1.07
CA LEU A 199 0.47 -5.99 -2.47
C LEU A 199 -0.93 -6.17 -3.04
N PHE A 200 -1.60 -7.28 -2.71
CA PHE A 200 -2.96 -7.54 -3.16
C PHE A 200 -3.92 -6.45 -2.70
N THR A 201 -3.71 -5.89 -1.50
CA THR A 201 -4.49 -4.76 -0.99
C THR A 201 -4.35 -3.54 -1.90
N SER A 202 -3.12 -3.22 -2.33
CA SER A 202 -2.88 -2.12 -3.26
C SER A 202 -3.54 -2.35 -4.62
N VAL A 203 -3.59 -3.59 -5.11
CA VAL A 203 -4.31 -3.93 -6.36
C VAL A 203 -5.81 -3.72 -6.21
N VAL A 204 -6.40 -4.19 -5.10
CA VAL A 204 -7.83 -4.02 -4.82
C VAL A 204 -8.17 -2.54 -4.70
N LEU A 205 -7.37 -1.77 -3.97
CA LEU A 205 -7.54 -0.32 -3.84
C LEU A 205 -7.37 0.41 -5.17
N PHE A 206 -6.38 0.04 -5.99
CA PHE A 206 -6.21 0.58 -7.33
C PHE A 206 -7.45 0.33 -8.20
N ARG A 207 -8.00 -0.88 -8.17
CA ARG A 207 -9.23 -1.22 -8.91
C ARG A 207 -10.43 -0.42 -8.40
N LEU A 208 -10.58 -0.31 -7.09
CA LEU A 208 -11.60 0.53 -6.46
C LEU A 208 -11.46 2.00 -6.90
N PHE A 209 -10.23 2.50 -6.93
CA PHE A 209 -9.92 3.85 -7.39
C PHE A 209 -10.29 4.05 -8.86
N MET A 210 -9.94 3.12 -9.74
CA MET A 210 -10.28 3.21 -11.17
C MET A 210 -11.80 3.18 -11.40
N LEU A 211 -12.54 2.37 -10.63
CA LEU A 211 -13.99 2.30 -10.72
C LEU A 211 -14.66 3.59 -10.22
N ILE A 212 -14.28 4.06 -9.02
CA ILE A 212 -14.86 5.27 -8.43
C ILE A 212 -14.42 6.53 -9.20
N GLY A 213 -13.16 6.57 -9.64
CA GLY A 213 -12.61 7.66 -10.45
C GLY A 213 -13.25 7.73 -11.84
N GLY A 214 -13.47 6.58 -12.48
CA GLY A 214 -14.19 6.50 -13.75
C GLY A 214 -15.64 6.98 -13.65
N ASP A 215 -16.34 6.61 -12.56
CA ASP A 215 -17.70 7.09 -12.29
C ASP A 215 -17.75 8.60 -11.97
N ALA A 216 -16.68 9.14 -11.39
CA ALA A 216 -16.59 10.56 -11.05
C ALA A 216 -16.23 11.44 -12.26
N ASP A 217 -15.44 10.94 -13.20
CA ASP A 217 -15.10 11.66 -14.44
C ASP A 217 -16.23 11.58 -15.49
N ALA A 218 -17.18 10.64 -15.33
CA ALA A 218 -18.36 10.47 -16.20
C ALA A 218 -19.59 11.30 -15.77
N ARG A 219 -19.52 12.01 -14.62
CA ARG A 219 -20.59 12.87 -14.08
C ARG A 219 -20.23 14.34 -14.16
#